data_AF-E9E940-F1
#
_entry.id   AF-E9E940-F1
#
_cell.length_a   1.000
_cell.length_b   1.000
_cell.length_c   1.000
_cell.angle_alpha   90.00
_cell.angle_beta   90.00
_cell.angle_gamma   90.00
#
_symmetry.space_group_name_H-M   'P 1'
#
loop_
_entity.id
_entity.type
_entity.pdbx_description
1 polymer ?
#
loop_
_entity_poly.entity_id
_entity_poly.type
_entity_poly.pdbx_seq_one_letter_code
_entity_poly.pdbx_strand_id
1 'polypeptide(L)'
;MFKPNVSPLLLDQMRSHVPKVVTLKSGERVIEDPEHSTERVMLWFYLLINIGAFMSTATSYSARYVGWWLAFLLPLLLYLPLPLLLLWLKPRLVLHKPGGSDLPNVLRAIGHGMADGGIFRIGRAGWWENAKPSVRAQKGLSPETHYSDEFVVDVQRTMQATGMFCFFPVQYWNDNGHLQYSKFLAFAVLLSATQFETTAACTVPYETHRNEAEEQKRKKQK
;
A
#
# COMPACT_ATOMS: atom_id res chain seq x y z
N MET A 1 13.80 -2.89 -5.56
CA MET A 1 12.73 -3.58 -4.81
C MET A 1 12.38 -2.96 -3.45
N PHE A 2 13.14 -1.99 -2.89
CA PHE A 2 12.78 -1.37 -1.59
C PHE A 2 11.76 -0.22 -1.69
N LYS A 3 11.72 0.51 -2.81
CA LYS A 3 10.88 1.71 -3.00
C LYS A 3 9.38 1.53 -2.68
N PRO A 4 8.67 0.47 -3.14
CA PRO A 4 7.23 0.33 -2.83
C PRO A 4 6.94 0.05 -1.35
N ASN A 5 7.93 -0.41 -0.57
CA ASN A 5 7.72 -0.79 0.82
C ASN A 5 7.90 0.39 1.78
N VAL A 6 8.52 1.49 1.34
CA VAL A 6 8.83 2.63 2.23
C VAL A 6 7.58 3.40 2.59
N SER A 7 6.70 3.68 1.62
CA SER A 7 5.48 4.45 1.86
C SER A 7 4.55 3.73 2.84
N PRO A 8 4.24 2.42 2.67
CA PRO A 8 3.44 1.67 3.64
C PRO A 8 4.09 1.63 5.03
N LEU A 9 5.42 1.49 5.12
CA LEU A 9 6.12 1.49 6.41
C LEU A 9 6.04 2.86 7.11
N LEU A 10 6.05 3.95 6.37
CA LEU A 10 5.88 5.30 6.92
C LEU A 10 4.44 5.51 7.41
N LEU A 11 3.46 5.07 6.62
CA LEU A 11 2.04 5.13 6.99
C LEU A 11 1.70 4.25 8.19
N ASP A 12 2.32 3.08 8.32
CA ASP A 12 2.13 2.18 9.47
C ASP A 12 2.54 2.83 10.81
N GLN A 13 3.38 3.87 10.77
CA GLN A 13 3.73 4.63 11.98
C GLN A 13 2.65 5.63 12.41
N MET A 14 1.64 5.90 11.58
CA MET A 14 0.54 6.79 11.90
C MET A 14 -0.51 6.08 12.76
N ARG A 15 -0.67 6.52 14.02
CA ARG A 15 -1.56 5.85 14.99
C ARG A 15 -3.02 6.30 14.94
N SER A 16 -3.32 7.34 14.17
CA SER A 16 -4.66 7.93 14.08
C SER A 16 -5.26 7.57 12.73
N HIS A 17 -6.22 6.65 12.72
CA HIS A 17 -6.99 6.26 11.54
C HIS A 17 -8.46 6.69 11.63
N VAL A 18 -8.87 7.28 12.76
CA VAL A 18 -10.23 7.74 13.02
C VAL A 18 -10.18 9.23 13.35
N PRO A 19 -11.10 10.05 12.81
CA PRO A 19 -11.22 11.46 13.19
C PRO A 19 -11.39 11.60 14.70
N LYS A 20 -10.47 12.34 15.34
CA LYS A 20 -10.50 12.57 16.79
C LYS A 20 -10.78 14.03 17.07
N VAL A 21 -11.71 14.31 17.98
CA VAL A 21 -11.91 15.66 18.48
C VAL A 21 -10.87 15.93 19.56
N VAL A 22 -9.89 16.78 19.25
CA VAL A 22 -8.83 17.17 20.17
C VAL A 22 -9.13 18.58 20.68
N THR A 23 -9.10 18.74 22.01
CA THR A 23 -9.13 20.06 22.63
C THR A 23 -7.72 20.64 22.68
N LEU A 24 -7.50 21.76 21.99
CA LEU A 24 -6.23 22.48 22.06
C LEU A 24 -6.01 23.05 23.46
N LYS A 25 -4.76 23.40 23.77
CA LYS A 25 -4.41 24.11 25.01
C LYS A 25 -5.12 25.47 25.16
N SER A 26 -5.64 26.02 24.06
CA SER A 26 -6.46 27.22 24.00
C SER A 26 -7.94 27.00 24.39
N GLY A 27 -8.37 25.75 24.60
CA GLY A 27 -9.77 25.40 24.87
C GLY A 27 -10.63 25.17 23.62
N GLU A 28 -10.08 25.39 22.43
CA GLU A 28 -10.79 25.16 21.16
C GLU A 28 -10.88 23.66 20.83
N ARG A 29 -12.05 23.21 20.39
CA ARG A 29 -12.27 21.84 19.92
C ARG A 29 -12.00 21.76 18.42
N VAL A 30 -10.92 21.09 18.04
CA VAL A 30 -10.55 20.87 16.64
C VAL A 30 -10.73 19.40 16.29
N ILE A 31 -11.27 19.14 15.11
CA ILE A 31 -11.36 17.79 14.56
C ILE A 31 -10.03 17.51 13.86
N GLU A 32 -9.27 16.55 14.37
CA GLU A 32 -8.06 16.05 13.71
C GLU A 32 -8.48 15.02 12.66
N ASP A 33 -8.35 15.40 11.40
CA ASP A 33 -8.60 14.52 10.26
C ASP A 33 -7.33 13.69 9.95
N PRO A 34 -7.41 12.34 10.02
CA PRO A 34 -6.29 11.47 9.70
C PRO A 34 -5.88 11.52 8.22
N GLU A 35 -6.80 11.84 7.29
CA GLU A 35 -6.50 11.84 5.85
C GLU A 35 -5.54 12.97 5.49
N HIS A 36 -5.87 14.21 5.89
CA HIS A 36 -5.00 15.36 5.67
C HIS A 36 -3.65 15.26 6.39
N SER A 37 -3.64 14.61 7.56
CA SER A 37 -2.39 14.36 8.28
C SER A 37 -1.48 13.42 7.49
N THR A 38 -2.06 12.41 6.86
CA THR A 38 -1.35 11.40 6.06
C THR A 38 -0.76 12.01 4.80
N GLU A 39 -1.58 12.75 4.06
CA GLU A 39 -1.17 13.47 2.85
C GLU A 39 0.02 14.40 3.14
N ARG A 40 -0.05 15.18 4.23
CA ARG A 40 1.02 16.10 4.62
C ARG A 40 2.34 15.39 4.89
N VAL A 41 2.32 14.23 5.57
CA VAL A 41 3.53 13.44 5.82
C VAL A 41 4.13 12.92 4.51
N MET A 42 3.28 12.47 3.57
CA MET A 42 3.73 12.03 2.25
C MET A 42 4.34 13.17 1.43
N LEU A 43 3.75 14.36 1.46
CA LEU A 43 4.31 15.54 0.78
C LEU A 43 5.69 15.91 1.33
N TRP A 44 5.89 15.85 2.65
CA TRP A 44 7.19 16.03 3.27
C TRP A 44 8.19 14.95 2.87
N PHE A 45 7.77 13.69 2.82
CA PHE A 45 8.60 12.59 2.35
C PHE A 45 9.06 12.81 0.91
N TYR A 46 8.17 13.22 0.01
CA TYR A 46 8.52 13.53 -1.38
C TYR A 46 9.45 14.73 -1.50
N LEU A 47 9.24 15.79 -0.71
CA LEU A 47 10.13 16.94 -0.68
C LEU A 47 11.55 16.53 -0.27
N LEU A 48 11.70 15.72 0.78
CA LEU A 48 13.00 15.25 1.26
C LEU A 48 13.71 14.37 0.23
N ILE A 49 12.98 13.53 -0.52
CA ILE A 49 13.56 12.74 -1.62
C ILE A 49 14.08 13.66 -2.74
N ASN A 50 13.30 14.65 -3.13
CA ASN A 50 13.71 15.61 -4.16
C ASN A 50 14.96 16.39 -3.72
N ILE A 51 15.03 16.77 -2.44
CA ILE A 51 16.23 17.40 -1.87
C ILE A 51 17.42 16.43 -1.91
N GLY A 52 17.22 15.17 -1.51
CA GLY A 52 18.25 14.13 -1.55
C GLY A 52 18.77 13.85 -2.96
N ALA A 53 17.95 14.00 -3.99
CA ALA A 53 18.36 13.82 -5.38
C ALA A 53 19.46 14.82 -5.82
N PHE A 54 19.54 16.01 -5.20
CA PHE A 54 20.62 16.97 -5.47
C PHE A 54 22.01 16.46 -5.05
N MET A 55 22.09 15.48 -4.15
CA MET A 55 23.37 14.85 -3.78
C MET A 55 24.03 14.12 -4.96
N SER A 56 23.26 13.67 -5.95
CA SER A 56 23.78 13.10 -7.20
C SER A 56 24.58 14.13 -8.01
N THR A 57 24.09 15.36 -8.06
CA THR A 57 24.76 16.49 -8.70
C THR A 57 26.05 16.86 -7.96
N ALA A 58 26.00 16.92 -6.63
CA ALA A 58 27.19 17.15 -5.80
C ALA A 58 28.28 16.08 -5.99
N THR A 59 27.87 14.82 -6.14
CA THR A 59 28.78 13.70 -6.43
C THR A 59 29.45 13.85 -7.80
N SER A 60 28.69 14.26 -8.82
CA SER A 60 29.23 14.53 -10.17
C SER A 60 30.28 15.65 -10.17
N TYR A 61 30.02 16.74 -9.44
CA TYR A 61 30.98 17.83 -9.30
C TYR A 61 32.23 17.42 -8.51
N SER A 62 32.06 16.62 -7.45
CA SER A 62 33.18 16.08 -6.65
C SER A 62 34.11 15.20 -7.50
N ALA A 63 33.54 14.37 -8.37
CA ALA A 63 34.31 13.57 -9.32
C ALA A 63 35.12 14.44 -10.30
N ARG A 64 34.53 15.55 -10.78
CA ARG A 64 35.19 16.45 -11.74
C ARG A 64 36.30 17.30 -11.13
N TYR A 65 36.11 17.82 -9.91
CA TYR A 65 37.02 18.81 -9.32
C TYR A 65 38.05 18.24 -8.33
N VAL A 66 37.76 17.11 -7.68
CA VAL A 66 38.64 16.51 -6.66
C VAL A 66 39.12 15.11 -7.06
N GLY A 67 38.27 14.37 -7.77
CA GLY A 67 38.57 13.04 -8.29
C GLY A 67 37.62 11.97 -7.79
N TRP A 68 37.67 10.81 -8.42
CA TRP A 68 36.71 9.72 -8.25
C TRP A 68 36.66 9.15 -6.82
N TRP A 69 37.76 9.22 -6.07
CA TRP A 69 37.81 8.70 -4.70
C TRP A 69 36.81 9.41 -3.76
N LEU A 70 36.65 10.73 -3.89
CA LEU A 70 35.71 11.51 -3.07
C LEU A 70 34.26 11.20 -3.44
N ALA A 71 33.99 10.96 -4.72
CA ALA A 71 32.67 10.59 -5.21
C ALA A 71 32.17 9.26 -4.61
N PHE A 72 33.07 8.31 -4.36
CA PHE A 72 32.73 7.06 -3.67
C PHE A 72 32.68 7.20 -2.14
N LEU A 73 33.40 8.16 -1.55
CA LEU A 73 33.39 8.41 -0.11
C LEU A 73 32.10 9.13 0.36
N LEU A 74 31.53 10.00 -0.47
CA LEU A 74 30.29 10.74 -0.17
C LEU A 74 29.11 9.83 0.24
N PRO A 75 28.72 8.80 -0.54
CA PRO A 75 27.66 7.90 -0.12
C PRO A 75 28.04 7.13 1.14
N LEU A 76 29.30 6.73 1.31
CA LEU A 76 29.75 6.02 2.51
C LEU A 76 29.52 6.86 3.78
N LEU A 77 29.90 8.14 3.74
CA LEU A 77 29.69 9.07 4.86
C LEU A 77 28.21 9.32 5.14
N LEU A 78 27.36 9.32 4.11
CA LEU A 78 25.92 9.48 4.26
C LEU A 78 25.27 8.24 4.89
N TYR A 79 25.72 7.03 4.52
CA TYR A 79 25.17 5.78 5.04
C TYR A 79 25.77 5.36 6.40
N LEU A 80 26.97 5.81 6.75
CA LEU A 80 27.63 5.50 8.03
C LEU A 80 26.79 5.85 9.28
N PRO A 81 26.13 7.02 9.40
CA PRO A 81 25.29 7.34 10.56
C PRO A 81 23.94 6.62 10.56
N LEU A 82 23.51 6.07 9.43
CA LEU A 82 22.20 5.43 9.28
C LEU A 82 21.95 4.27 10.28
N PRO A 83 22.87 3.31 10.50
CA PRO A 83 22.67 2.27 11.52
C PRO A 83 22.58 2.82 12.94
N LEU A 84 23.37 3.85 13.29
CA LEU A 84 23.26 4.49 14.61
C LEU A 84 21.89 5.16 14.79
N LEU A 85 21.41 5.86 13.76
CA LEU A 85 20.09 6.47 13.75
C LEU A 85 18.99 5.40 13.91
N LEU A 86 19.08 4.29 13.19
CA LEU A 86 18.13 3.17 13.28
C LEU A 86 18.09 2.56 14.69
N LEU A 87 19.25 2.35 15.33
CA LEU A 87 19.30 1.84 16.71
C LEU A 87 18.66 2.82 17.70
N TRP A 88 18.85 4.12 17.50
CA TRP A 88 18.23 5.15 18.31
C TRP A 88 16.72 5.29 18.08
N LEU A 89 16.26 5.06 16.84
CA LEU A 89 14.85 5.15 16.47
C LEU A 89 14.06 3.90 16.86
N LYS A 90 14.69 2.72 16.87
CA LYS A 90 14.07 1.41 17.19
C LYS A 90 13.08 1.43 18.37
N PRO A 91 13.38 2.02 19.56
CA PRO A 91 12.44 2.03 20.68
C PRO A 91 11.23 2.96 20.47
N ARG A 92 11.27 3.87 19.49
CA ARG A 92 10.20 4.83 19.19
C ARG A 92 9.27 4.35 18.06
N LEU A 93 9.69 3.36 17.29
CA LEU A 93 8.89 2.80 16.21
C LEU A 93 7.77 1.91 16.76
N VAL A 94 6.64 1.94 16.08
CA VAL A 94 5.58 0.95 16.24
C VAL A 94 6.02 -0.28 15.44
N LEU A 95 6.35 -1.37 16.13
CA LEU A 95 6.66 -2.65 15.50
C LEU A 95 5.47 -3.59 15.63
N HIS A 96 4.79 -3.82 14.50
CA HIS A 96 3.80 -4.89 14.38
C HIS A 96 4.50 -6.25 14.35
N LYS A 97 3.88 -7.28 14.94
CA LYS A 97 4.36 -8.67 14.81
C LYS A 97 4.33 -9.06 13.32
N PRO A 98 5.30 -9.84 12.83
CA PRO A 98 5.28 -10.29 11.44
C PRO A 98 3.98 -11.08 11.20
N GLY A 99 3.09 -10.50 10.39
CA GLY A 99 1.96 -11.23 9.82
C GLY A 99 2.51 -12.31 8.89
N GLY A 100 1.97 -13.52 8.96
CA GLY A 100 2.35 -14.58 8.04
C GLY A 100 2.08 -14.19 6.57
N SER A 101 2.50 -15.05 5.64
CA SER A 101 2.16 -14.85 4.24
C SER A 101 0.73 -15.34 3.98
N ASP A 102 -0.16 -14.44 3.58
CA ASP A 102 -1.50 -14.78 3.08
C ASP A 102 -1.53 -15.14 1.60
N LEU A 103 -0.37 -15.13 0.93
CA LEU A 103 -0.25 -15.53 -0.47
C LEU A 103 -0.81 -16.94 -0.77
N PRO A 104 -0.63 -17.96 0.10
CA PRO A 104 -1.26 -19.26 -0.09
C PRO A 104 -2.79 -19.19 -0.06
N ASN A 105 -3.35 -18.30 0.75
CA ASN A 105 -4.80 -18.10 0.86
C ASN A 105 -5.35 -17.40 -0.39
N VAL A 106 -4.60 -16.46 -0.97
CA VAL A 106 -4.93 -15.84 -2.27
C VAL A 106 -4.97 -16.89 -3.39
N LEU A 107 -3.95 -17.75 -3.48
CA LEU A 107 -3.90 -18.80 -4.50
C LEU A 107 -5.03 -19.83 -4.33
N ARG A 108 -5.37 -20.18 -3.08
CA ARG A 108 -6.54 -21.02 -2.77
C ARG A 108 -7.83 -20.36 -3.24
N ALA A 109 -8.08 -19.10 -2.89
CA ALA A 109 -9.28 -18.37 -3.29
C ALA A 109 -9.43 -18.31 -4.82
N ILE A 110 -8.35 -18.05 -5.56
CA ILE A 110 -8.33 -18.09 -7.03
C ILE A 110 -8.62 -19.51 -7.55
N GLY A 111 -8.00 -20.53 -6.95
CA GLY A 111 -8.25 -21.94 -7.28
C GLY A 111 -9.72 -22.33 -7.12
N HIS A 112 -10.36 -21.89 -6.04
CA HIS A 112 -11.77 -22.14 -5.77
C HIS A 112 -12.70 -21.40 -6.73
N GLY A 113 -12.35 -20.17 -7.13
CA GLY A 113 -13.05 -19.45 -8.20
C GLY A 113 -12.95 -20.15 -9.56
N MET A 114 -11.82 -20.82 -9.85
CA MET A 114 -11.62 -21.60 -11.09
C MET A 114 -12.35 -22.95 -11.10
N ALA A 115 -12.57 -23.57 -9.92
CA ALA A 115 -13.16 -24.90 -9.82
C ALA A 115 -14.62 -24.99 -10.34
N ASP A 116 -15.41 -23.91 -10.20
CA ASP A 116 -16.84 -23.89 -10.55
C ASP A 116 -17.13 -23.40 -11.99
N GLY A 117 -16.11 -23.17 -12.82
CA GLY A 117 -16.34 -22.56 -14.14
C GLY A 117 -15.19 -22.47 -15.12
N GLY A 118 -13.98 -22.92 -14.75
CA GLY A 118 -12.80 -22.93 -15.61
C GLY A 118 -12.30 -21.54 -16.01
N ILE A 119 -11.23 -21.52 -16.80
CA ILE A 119 -10.56 -20.30 -17.29
C ILE A 119 -11.48 -19.42 -18.15
N PHE A 120 -12.52 -20.00 -18.75
CA PHE A 120 -13.47 -19.31 -19.65
C PHE A 120 -14.52 -18.45 -18.92
N ARG A 121 -14.62 -18.53 -17.58
CA ARG A 121 -15.46 -17.64 -16.76
C ARG A 121 -14.68 -16.51 -16.09
N ILE A 122 -13.35 -16.44 -16.26
CA ILE A 122 -12.54 -15.34 -15.72
C ILE A 122 -13.06 -14.03 -16.29
N GLY A 123 -13.46 -13.10 -15.41
CA GLY A 123 -14.01 -11.80 -15.77
C GLY A 123 -15.54 -11.73 -15.98
N ARG A 124 -16.28 -12.86 -15.90
CA ARG A 124 -17.75 -12.82 -15.91
C ARG A 124 -18.33 -12.51 -14.53
N ALA A 125 -19.50 -11.87 -14.52
CA ALA A 125 -20.26 -11.60 -13.29
C ALA A 125 -20.50 -12.92 -12.52
N GLY A 126 -20.08 -12.96 -11.25
CA GLY A 126 -20.23 -14.12 -10.37
C GLY A 126 -19.01 -15.05 -10.24
N TRP A 127 -17.89 -14.80 -10.93
CA TRP A 127 -16.67 -15.62 -10.78
C TRP A 127 -16.08 -15.54 -9.36
N TRP A 128 -15.99 -14.32 -8.80
CA TRP A 128 -15.47 -14.07 -7.45
C TRP A 128 -16.45 -14.50 -6.34
N GLU A 129 -17.76 -14.45 -6.59
CA GLU A 129 -18.79 -14.87 -5.62
C GLU A 129 -18.68 -16.36 -5.28
N ASN A 130 -18.25 -17.20 -6.24
CA ASN A 130 -18.06 -18.63 -6.00
C ASN A 130 -16.89 -18.94 -5.06
N ALA A 131 -15.91 -18.03 -4.94
CA ALA A 131 -14.78 -18.21 -4.04
C ALA A 131 -15.11 -17.89 -2.58
N LYS A 132 -16.24 -17.19 -2.31
CA LYS A 132 -16.67 -16.83 -0.95
C LYS A 132 -17.01 -18.08 -0.12
N PRO A 133 -16.42 -18.24 1.07
CA PRO A 133 -16.75 -19.32 2.01
C PRO A 133 -18.26 -19.47 2.26
N SER A 134 -19.01 -18.38 2.40
CA SER A 134 -20.47 -18.42 2.61
C SER A 134 -21.24 -19.04 1.45
N VAL A 135 -20.88 -18.71 0.22
CA VAL A 135 -21.52 -19.24 -1.00
C VAL A 135 -21.14 -20.71 -1.21
N ARG A 136 -19.92 -21.10 -0.86
CA ARG A 136 -19.48 -22.50 -0.91
C ARG A 136 -20.17 -23.38 0.14
N ALA A 137 -20.37 -22.83 1.34
CA ALA A 137 -21.16 -23.49 2.38
C ALA A 137 -22.62 -23.68 1.95
N GLN A 138 -23.23 -22.69 1.28
CA GLN A 138 -24.59 -22.82 0.72
C GLN A 138 -24.69 -23.88 -0.39
N LYS A 139 -23.62 -24.10 -1.16
CA LYS A 139 -23.54 -25.15 -2.18
C LYS A 139 -23.22 -26.55 -1.61
N GLY A 140 -23.03 -26.68 -0.30
CA GLY A 140 -22.70 -27.95 0.35
C GLY A 140 -21.27 -28.43 0.13
N LEU A 141 -20.35 -27.56 -0.31
CA LEU A 141 -18.92 -27.87 -0.40
C LEU A 141 -18.27 -27.76 1.00
N SER A 142 -17.08 -28.35 1.15
CA SER A 142 -16.30 -28.29 2.39
C SER A 142 -16.14 -26.83 2.86
N PRO A 143 -16.49 -26.50 4.11
CA PRO A 143 -16.36 -25.15 4.63
C PRO A 143 -14.89 -24.76 4.70
N GLU A 144 -14.49 -23.72 3.97
CA GLU A 144 -13.15 -23.14 4.10
C GLU A 144 -13.06 -22.30 5.36
N THR A 145 -12.05 -22.58 6.18
CA THR A 145 -11.77 -21.85 7.43
C THR A 145 -10.53 -20.96 7.33
N HIS A 146 -9.83 -21.01 6.19
CA HIS A 146 -8.55 -20.32 6.02
C HIS A 146 -8.67 -18.84 5.66
N TYR A 147 -9.78 -18.41 5.07
CA TYR A 147 -10.00 -17.04 4.63
C TYR A 147 -11.47 -16.62 4.79
N SER A 148 -11.74 -15.33 4.96
CA SER A 148 -13.09 -14.76 5.12
C SER A 148 -13.72 -14.35 3.79
N ASP A 149 -15.03 -14.06 3.78
CA ASP A 149 -15.72 -13.52 2.60
C ASP A 149 -15.16 -12.15 2.17
N GLU A 150 -14.80 -11.31 3.15
CA GLU A 150 -14.20 -9.99 2.92
C GLU A 150 -12.84 -10.09 2.22
N PHE A 151 -12.03 -11.08 2.61
CA PHE A 151 -10.74 -11.34 1.98
C PHE A 151 -10.88 -11.61 0.46
N VAL A 152 -11.94 -12.30 0.04
CA VAL A 152 -12.19 -12.55 -1.40
C VAL A 152 -12.49 -11.26 -2.15
N VAL A 153 -13.23 -10.34 -1.53
CA VAL A 153 -13.53 -9.02 -2.10
C VAL A 153 -12.25 -8.18 -2.21
N ASP A 154 -11.38 -8.24 -1.22
CA ASP A 154 -10.09 -7.53 -1.26
C ASP A 154 -9.16 -8.10 -2.33
N VAL A 155 -9.10 -9.43 -2.48
CA VAL A 155 -8.36 -10.07 -3.57
C VAL A 155 -8.92 -9.68 -4.94
N GLN A 156 -10.25 -9.60 -5.09
CA GLN A 156 -10.89 -9.12 -6.31
C GLN A 156 -10.48 -7.69 -6.65
N ARG A 157 -10.60 -6.77 -5.69
CA ARG A 157 -10.23 -5.35 -5.85
C ARG A 157 -8.75 -5.23 -6.21
N THR A 158 -7.88 -5.99 -5.55
CA THR A 158 -6.44 -6.03 -5.81
C THR A 158 -6.12 -6.55 -7.21
N MET A 159 -6.80 -7.62 -7.66
CA MET A 159 -6.60 -8.20 -8.99
C MET A 159 -7.09 -7.26 -10.09
N GLN A 160 -8.20 -6.54 -9.88
CA GLN A 160 -8.68 -5.52 -10.82
C GLN A 160 -7.70 -4.35 -10.94
N ALA A 161 -7.20 -3.83 -9.81
CA ALA A 161 -6.18 -2.79 -9.80
C ALA A 161 -4.88 -3.26 -10.49
N THR A 162 -4.45 -4.49 -10.20
CA THR A 162 -3.27 -5.10 -10.83
C THR A 162 -3.48 -5.34 -12.33
N GLY A 163 -4.71 -5.66 -12.74
CA GLY A 163 -5.09 -5.87 -14.14
C GLY A 163 -4.89 -4.62 -15.01
N MET A 164 -4.97 -3.42 -14.43
CA MET A 164 -4.64 -2.18 -15.15
C MET A 164 -3.17 -2.15 -15.58
N PHE A 165 -2.27 -2.80 -14.81
CA PHE A 165 -0.87 -2.90 -15.17
C PHE A 165 -0.61 -3.83 -16.37
N CYS A 166 -1.55 -4.71 -16.72
CA CYS A 166 -1.42 -5.58 -17.90
C CYS A 166 -1.50 -4.79 -19.23
N PHE A 167 -1.86 -3.50 -19.20
CA PHE A 167 -1.80 -2.61 -20.37
C PHE A 167 -0.38 -2.05 -20.63
N PHE A 168 0.51 -2.07 -19.63
CA PHE A 168 1.87 -1.53 -19.75
C PHE A 168 2.74 -2.23 -20.81
N PRO A 169 2.69 -3.57 -21.00
CA PRO A 169 3.42 -4.22 -22.07
C PRO A 169 3.01 -3.74 -23.48
N VAL A 170 1.73 -3.42 -23.68
CA VAL A 170 1.20 -2.90 -24.95
C VAL A 170 1.67 -1.47 -25.20
N GLN A 171 1.60 -0.62 -24.17
CA GLN A 171 2.09 0.74 -24.22
C GLN A 171 3.61 0.79 -24.44
N TYR A 172 4.35 -0.13 -23.81
CA TYR A 172 5.81 -0.28 -23.96
C TYR A 172 6.23 -0.71 -25.37
N TRP A 173 5.43 -1.56 -26.03
CA TRP A 173 5.68 -1.92 -27.43
C TRP A 173 5.52 -0.69 -28.35
N ASN A 174 4.58 0.20 -28.04
CA ASN A 174 4.20 1.31 -28.92
C ASN A 174 5.06 2.59 -28.77
N ASP A 175 5.60 2.90 -27.58
CA ASP A 175 6.17 4.23 -27.23
C ASP A 175 7.72 4.35 -27.13
N ASN A 176 8.52 3.54 -27.85
CA ASN A 176 9.99 3.66 -28.09
C ASN A 176 10.97 2.78 -27.26
N GLY A 177 11.80 2.03 -28.01
CA GLY A 177 13.24 1.76 -27.80
C GLY A 177 13.79 1.49 -26.39
N HIS A 178 14.00 0.22 -26.07
CA HIS A 178 15.09 -0.42 -25.29
C HIS A 178 15.92 0.27 -24.16
N LEU A 179 15.69 1.51 -23.70
CA LEU A 179 16.69 2.21 -22.86
C LEU A 179 16.20 2.94 -21.59
N GLN A 180 15.06 2.57 -21.00
CA GLN A 180 14.71 3.10 -19.67
C GLN A 180 13.82 2.21 -18.78
N TYR A 181 14.21 0.95 -18.62
CA TYR A 181 13.54 -0.04 -17.76
C TYR A 181 13.48 0.31 -16.26
N SER A 182 14.40 1.15 -15.76
CA SER A 182 14.63 1.30 -14.31
C SER A 182 13.88 2.48 -13.67
N LYS A 183 13.46 3.50 -14.45
CA LYS A 183 12.84 4.71 -13.90
C LYS A 183 11.30 4.61 -13.77
N PHE A 184 10.66 3.73 -14.53
CA PHE A 184 9.20 3.71 -14.68
C PHE A 184 8.46 2.94 -13.59
N LEU A 185 9.04 1.86 -13.06
CA LEU A 185 8.50 1.11 -11.92
C LEU A 185 8.31 2.00 -10.68
N ALA A 186 9.15 3.02 -10.50
CA ALA A 186 9.01 3.98 -9.42
C ALA A 186 7.82 4.93 -9.66
N PHE A 187 7.61 5.39 -10.89
CA PHE A 187 6.52 6.32 -11.25
C PHE A 187 5.15 5.64 -11.24
N ALA A 188 5.08 4.39 -11.75
CA ALA A 188 3.85 3.61 -11.75
C ALA A 188 3.43 3.20 -10.33
N VAL A 189 4.38 2.83 -9.46
CA VAL A 189 4.12 2.59 -8.03
C VAL A 189 3.71 3.88 -7.31
N LEU A 190 4.32 5.02 -7.66
CA LEU A 190 3.94 6.33 -7.10
C LEU A 190 2.49 6.70 -7.48
N LEU A 191 2.12 6.62 -8.75
CA LEU A 191 0.74 6.89 -9.18
C LEU A 191 -0.26 5.88 -8.60
N SER A 192 0.09 4.60 -8.53
CA SER A 192 -0.79 3.59 -7.94
C SER A 192 -0.86 3.67 -6.43
N ALA A 193 0.20 4.11 -5.74
CA ALA A 193 0.17 4.36 -4.30
C ALA A 193 -0.73 5.57 -4.00
N THR A 194 -0.64 6.65 -4.78
CA THR A 194 -1.56 7.78 -4.65
C THR A 194 -3.01 7.38 -4.93
N GLN A 195 -3.25 6.55 -5.95
CA GLN A 195 -4.60 6.07 -6.29
C GLN A 195 -5.12 5.03 -5.27
N PHE A 196 -4.27 4.12 -4.79
CA PHE A 196 -4.64 3.08 -3.83
C PHE A 196 -4.81 3.66 -2.42
N GLU A 197 -4.00 4.63 -2.00
CA GLU A 197 -4.16 5.35 -0.73
C GLU A 197 -5.44 6.20 -0.73
N THR A 198 -5.75 6.91 -1.83
CA THR A 198 -7.03 7.65 -1.93
C THR A 198 -8.24 6.71 -1.98
N THR A 199 -8.13 5.55 -2.63
CA THR A 199 -9.26 4.61 -2.71
C THR A 199 -9.43 3.78 -1.43
N ALA A 200 -8.34 3.33 -0.79
CA ALA A 200 -8.36 2.54 0.43
C ALA A 200 -8.69 3.39 1.68
N ALA A 201 -8.21 4.64 1.75
CA ALA A 201 -8.62 5.59 2.78
C ALA A 201 -10.12 5.92 2.68
N CYS A 202 -10.69 5.99 1.47
CA CYS A 202 -12.13 6.22 1.27
C CYS A 202 -13.02 4.99 1.54
N THR A 203 -12.55 3.77 1.28
CA THR A 203 -13.43 2.57 1.25
C THR A 203 -13.37 1.72 2.52
N VAL A 204 -12.19 1.52 3.10
CA VAL A 204 -12.06 0.65 4.28
C VAL A 204 -12.69 1.28 5.53
N PRO A 205 -12.41 2.55 5.89
CA PRO A 205 -13.06 3.18 7.06
C PRO A 205 -14.56 3.37 6.87
N TYR A 206 -15.03 3.66 5.65
CA TYR A 206 -16.44 3.90 5.38
C TYR A 206 -17.28 2.62 5.50
N GLU A 207 -16.82 1.47 4.98
CA GLU A 207 -17.58 0.21 5.08
C GLU A 207 -17.60 -0.35 6.51
N THR A 208 -16.48 -0.29 7.25
CA THR A 208 -16.45 -0.75 8.65
C THR A 208 -17.35 0.10 9.54
N HIS A 209 -17.30 1.43 9.43
CA HIS A 209 -18.13 2.32 10.25
C HIS A 209 -19.60 2.35 9.82
N ARG A 210 -19.92 2.11 8.54
CA ARG A 210 -21.32 1.91 8.09
C ARG A 210 -21.92 0.64 8.70
N ASN A 211 -21.16 -0.46 8.71
CA ASN A 211 -21.60 -1.72 9.28
C ASN A 211 -21.80 -1.61 10.80
N GLU A 212 -20.88 -0.94 11.51
CA GLU A 212 -21.01 -0.66 12.95
C GLU A 212 -22.22 0.25 13.25
N ALA A 213 -22.46 1.28 12.44
CA ALA A 213 -23.60 2.18 12.60
C ALA A 213 -24.94 1.48 12.30
N GLU A 214 -24.99 0.60 11.30
CA GLU A 214 -26.17 -0.23 11.00
C GLU A 214 -26.43 -1.28 12.10
N GLU A 215 -25.39 -1.86 12.68
CA GLU A 215 -25.50 -2.81 13.79
C GLU A 215 -26.01 -2.12 15.08
N GLN A 216 -25.52 -0.91 15.37
CA GLN A 216 -26.02 -0.11 16.49
C GLN A 216 -27.47 0.34 16.30
N LYS A 217 -27.90 0.64 15.06
CA LYS A 217 -29.32 0.94 14.75
C LYS A 217 -30.20 -0.30 14.94
N ARG A 218 -29.75 -1.48 14.52
CA ARG A 218 -30.46 -2.76 14.75
C ARG A 218 -30.60 -3.10 16.23
N LYS A 219 -29.58 -2.78 17.06
CA LYS A 219 -29.62 -2.99 18.52
C LYS A 219 -30.53 -2.00 19.26
N LYS A 220 -30.87 -0.86 18.66
CA LYS A 220 -31.81 0.13 19.23
C LYS A 220 -33.27 -0.07 18.79
N GLN A 221 -33.51 -0.85 17.74
CA GLN A 221 -34.86 -1.19 17.25
C GLN A 221 -35.41 -2.51 17.82
N LYS A 222 -34.59 -3.26 18.57
CA LYS A 222 -34.99 -4.40 19.39
C LYS A 222 -35.04 -3.97 20.85
#